data_AF-A0A7Y1MRB4-F1
#
_entry.id   AF-A0A7Y1MRB4-F1
#
_cell.length_a   1.000
_cell.length_b   1.000
_cell.length_c   1.000
_cell.angle_alpha   90.00
_cell.angle_beta   90.00
_cell.angle_gamma   90.00
#
_symmetry.space_group_name_H-M   'P 1'
#
loop_
_entity.id
_entity.type
_entity.pdbx_description
1 polymer ?
#
loop_
_entity_poly.entity_id
_entity_poly.type
_entity_poly.pdbx_seq_one_letter_code
_entity_poly.pdbx_strand_id
1 'polypeptide(L)'
;MKFLQPAPTLDYRKNLILHALLNIELLCELAQTVAPELSKAIKARIAERERLCEMVTSMASRDLKQQLVVPAFFVESVMDELDQYPFSYEEITAVLDSPLRDVLLLQS
;
A
#
# COMPACT_ATOMS: atom_id res chain seq x y z
N MET A 1 4.48 -30.91 3.82
CA MET A 1 3.80 -30.79 2.51
C MET A 1 4.47 -29.68 1.71
N LYS A 2 5.00 -29.99 0.52
CA LYS A 2 5.56 -28.99 -0.41
C LYS A 2 4.46 -28.62 -1.40
N PHE A 3 4.02 -27.36 -1.40
CA PHE A 3 3.07 -26.87 -2.39
C PHE A 3 3.79 -26.70 -3.74
N LEU A 4 3.23 -27.29 -4.80
CA LEU A 4 3.71 -27.30 -6.20
C LEU A 4 2.98 -26.23 -7.06
N GLN A 5 2.65 -25.09 -6.46
CA GLN A 5 2.21 -23.87 -7.13
C GLN A 5 3.09 -22.72 -6.62
N PRO A 6 3.47 -21.73 -7.44
CA PRO A 6 4.03 -20.49 -6.91
C PRO A 6 2.99 -19.93 -5.94
N ALA A 7 3.38 -19.72 -4.70
CA ALA A 7 2.46 -19.57 -3.57
C ALA A 7 1.36 -18.52 -3.87
N PRO A 8 0.11 -18.72 -3.41
CA PRO A 8 -0.93 -17.69 -3.47
C PRO A 8 -0.59 -16.42 -2.66
N THR A 9 0.56 -16.42 -1.97
CA THR A 9 1.18 -15.32 -1.25
C THR A 9 2.34 -14.66 -2.00
N LEU A 10 2.70 -15.07 -3.22
CA LEU A 10 3.99 -14.67 -3.84
C LEU A 10 4.15 -13.16 -4.09
N ASP A 11 3.07 -12.37 -4.10
CA ASP A 11 3.10 -10.92 -4.30
C ASP A 11 2.24 -10.14 -3.29
N TYR A 12 1.93 -10.72 -2.12
CA TYR A 12 1.01 -10.09 -1.17
C TYR A 12 1.51 -8.70 -0.70
N ARG A 13 2.82 -8.51 -0.56
CA ARG A 13 3.43 -7.22 -0.18
C ARG A 13 3.18 -6.14 -1.23
N LYS A 14 3.36 -6.47 -2.51
CA LYS A 14 3.08 -5.54 -3.62
C LYS A 14 1.59 -5.18 -3.66
N ASN A 15 0.71 -6.15 -3.42
CA ASN A 15 -0.72 -5.92 -3.37
C ASN A 15 -1.12 -5.02 -2.19
N LEU A 16 -0.49 -5.20 -1.03
CA LEU A 16 -0.69 -4.32 0.13
C LEU A 16 -0.21 -2.89 -0.15
N ILE A 17 0.96 -2.74 -0.77
CA ILE A 17 1.48 -1.42 -1.19
C ILE A 17 0.51 -0.78 -2.18
N LEU A 18 0.08 -1.50 -3.22
CA LEU A 18 -0.84 -0.99 -4.22
C LEU A 18 -2.15 -0.54 -3.59
N HIS A 19 -2.75 -1.37 -2.74
CA HIS A 19 -4.01 -1.06 -2.07
C HIS A 19 -3.86 0.14 -1.13
N ALA A 20 -2.76 0.22 -0.38
CA ALA A 20 -2.46 1.37 0.46
C ALA A 20 -2.29 2.65 -0.37
N LEU A 21 -1.56 2.62 -1.49
CA LEU A 21 -1.38 3.77 -2.38
C LEU A 21 -2.71 4.25 -2.98
N LEU A 22 -3.57 3.34 -3.41
CA LEU A 22 -4.91 3.68 -3.91
C LEU A 22 -5.76 4.35 -2.82
N ASN A 23 -5.68 3.87 -1.58
CA ASN A 23 -6.39 4.49 -0.47
C ASN A 23 -5.83 5.87 -0.08
N ILE A 24 -4.52 6.09 -0.23
CA ILE A 24 -3.90 7.42 -0.07
C ILE A 24 -4.42 8.38 -1.14
N GLU A 25 -4.46 7.95 -2.39
CA GLU A 25 -4.96 8.78 -3.49
C GLU A 25 -6.43 9.15 -3.29
N LEU A 26 -7.27 8.17 -2.94
CA LEU A 26 -8.68 8.40 -2.62
C LEU A 26 -8.84 9.37 -1.44
N LEU A 27 -8.01 9.25 -0.41
CA LEU A 27 -8.00 10.19 0.71
C LEU A 27 -7.64 11.60 0.25
N CYS A 28 -6.65 11.76 -0.62
CA CYS A 28 -6.27 13.05 -1.21
C CYS A 28 -7.41 13.65 -2.05
N GLU A 29 -8.09 12.85 -2.87
CA GLU A 29 -9.23 13.29 -3.69
C GLU A 29 -10.40 13.75 -2.81
N LEU A 30 -10.79 12.94 -1.83
CA LEU A 30 -11.87 13.28 -0.89
C LEU A 30 -11.52 14.54 -0.08
N ALA A 31 -10.27 14.63 0.40
CA ALA A 31 -9.80 15.81 1.10
C ALA A 31 -9.79 17.03 0.17
N GLN A 32 -9.47 16.89 -1.12
CA GLN A 32 -9.49 18.00 -2.07
C GLN A 32 -10.90 18.57 -2.24
N THR A 33 -11.93 17.70 -2.26
CA THR A 33 -13.33 18.14 -2.38
C THR A 33 -13.87 18.79 -1.10
N VAL A 34 -13.52 18.26 0.08
CA VAL A 34 -14.13 18.67 1.36
C VAL A 34 -13.28 19.71 2.11
N ALA A 35 -11.96 19.60 2.04
CA ALA A 35 -11.01 20.42 2.79
C ALA A 35 -9.67 20.57 2.02
N PRO A 36 -9.57 21.51 1.04
CA PRO A 36 -8.39 21.63 0.17
C PRO A 36 -7.05 21.81 0.92
N GLU A 37 -7.06 22.49 2.06
CA GLU A 37 -5.85 22.66 2.90
C GLU A 37 -5.39 21.33 3.54
N LEU A 38 -6.32 20.42 3.84
CA LEU A 38 -5.99 19.07 4.30
C LEU A 38 -5.35 18.25 3.17
N SER A 39 -5.88 18.33 1.95
CA SER A 39 -5.29 17.69 0.76
C SER A 39 -3.84 18.17 0.55
N LYS A 40 -3.60 19.49 0.61
CA LYS A 40 -2.25 20.05 0.52
C LYS A 40 -1.33 19.52 1.63
N ALA A 41 -1.81 19.47 2.87
CA ALA A 41 -1.03 18.98 4.00
C ALA A 41 -0.68 17.49 3.85
N ILE A 42 -1.61 16.65 3.37
CA ILE A 42 -1.36 15.24 3.09
C ILE A 42 -0.30 15.11 1.98
N LYS A 43 -0.47 15.82 0.86
CA LYS A 43 0.47 15.82 -0.26
C LYS A 43 1.87 16.27 0.15
N ALA A 44 1.97 17.33 0.95
CA ALA A 44 3.24 17.80 1.49
C ALA A 44 3.90 16.74 2.39
N ARG A 45 3.11 16.07 3.24
CA ARG A 45 3.60 15.02 4.12
C ARG A 45 4.12 13.81 3.35
N ILE A 46 3.41 13.33 2.33
CA ILE A 46 3.84 12.16 1.54
C ILE A 46 4.96 12.47 0.53
N ALA A 47 5.31 13.75 0.34
CA ALA A 47 6.48 14.12 -0.45
C ALA A 47 7.81 13.76 0.25
N GLU A 48 7.80 13.63 1.58
CA GLU A 48 8.92 13.13 2.35
C GLU A 48 8.98 11.59 2.28
N ARG A 49 10.11 11.02 1.85
CA ARG A 49 10.27 9.58 1.63
C ARG A 49 9.91 8.74 2.85
N GLU A 50 10.42 9.13 4.02
CA GLU A 50 10.19 8.42 5.28
C GLU A 50 8.71 8.44 5.67
N ARG A 51 8.05 9.59 5.47
CA ARG A 51 6.61 9.76 5.75
C ARG A 51 5.74 8.98 4.80
N LEU A 52 6.12 8.86 3.52
CA LEU A 52 5.44 7.99 2.57
C LEU A 52 5.50 6.53 3.05
N CYS A 53 6.68 6.05 3.42
CA CYS A 53 6.85 4.68 3.94
C CYS A 53 6.02 4.43 5.19
N GLU A 54 6.04 5.37 6.15
CA GLU A 54 5.20 5.31 7.36
C GLU A 54 3.71 5.23 7.02
N MET A 55 3.24 6.08 6.10
CA MET A 55 1.84 6.16 5.74
C MET A 55 1.36 4.90 4.99
N VAL A 56 2.13 4.42 4.01
CA VAL A 56 1.82 3.20 3.26
C VAL A 56 1.79 1.99 4.20
N THR A 57 2.78 1.86 5.10
CA THR A 57 2.82 0.75 6.08
C THR A 57 1.64 0.81 7.05
N SER A 58 1.28 2.00 7.53
CA SER A 58 0.14 2.19 8.42
C SER A 58 -1.19 1.84 7.75
N MET A 59 -1.37 2.21 6.49
CA MET A 59 -2.59 1.91 5.73
C MET A 59 -2.69 0.43 5.39
N ALA A 60 -1.60 -0.20 4.97
CA ALA A 60 -1.57 -1.65 4.76
C ALA A 60 -1.88 -2.43 6.05
N SER A 61 -1.34 -2.01 7.18
CA SER A 61 -1.62 -2.62 8.49
C SER A 61 -3.10 -2.50 8.88
N ARG A 62 -3.73 -1.36 8.54
CA ARG A 62 -5.17 -1.18 8.71
C ARG A 62 -5.97 -2.11 7.80
N ASP A 63 -5.57 -2.24 6.53
CA ASP A 63 -6.29 -3.03 5.53
C ASP A 63 -6.16 -4.54 5.79
N LEU A 64 -5.04 -4.98 6.37
CA LEU A 64 -4.84 -6.35 6.87
C LEU A 64 -5.83 -6.72 7.97
N LYS A 65 -6.05 -5.81 8.93
CA LYS A 65 -7.05 -6.01 9.99
C LYS A 65 -8.47 -6.13 9.44
N GLN A 66 -8.71 -5.59 8.25
CA GLN A 66 -9.99 -5.67 7.52
C GLN A 66 -10.05 -6.86 6.56
N GLN A 67 -9.01 -7.69 6.47
CA GLN A 67 -8.93 -8.91 5.64
C GLN A 67 -9.18 -8.66 4.15
N LEU A 68 -8.83 -7.47 3.65
CA LEU A 68 -9.13 -7.06 2.27
C LEU A 68 -8.21 -7.68 1.23
N VAL A 69 -6.93 -7.89 1.58
CA VAL A 69 -5.87 -8.26 0.63
C VAL A 69 -5.28 -9.63 0.92
N VAL A 70 -5.33 -10.08 2.18
CA VAL A 70 -4.70 -11.31 2.65
C VAL A 70 -5.76 -12.20 3.33
N PRO A 71 -5.79 -13.51 3.05
CA PRO A 71 -6.69 -14.43 3.73
C PRO A 71 -6.52 -14.40 5.26
N ALA A 72 -7.62 -14.51 6.00
CA ALA A 72 -7.66 -14.34 7.46
C ALA A 72 -6.59 -15.15 8.23
N PHE A 73 -6.28 -16.37 7.77
CA PHE A 73 -5.32 -17.27 8.40
C PHE A 73 -3.85 -16.84 8.26
N PHE A 74 -3.55 -15.88 7.37
CA PHE A 74 -2.20 -15.32 7.20
C PHE A 74 -2.05 -13.92 7.81
N VAL A 75 -3.13 -13.29 8.28
CA VAL A 75 -3.11 -11.89 8.72
C VAL A 75 -2.13 -11.65 9.87
N GLU A 76 -2.14 -12.49 10.90
CA GLU A 76 -1.26 -12.35 12.06
C GLU A 76 0.21 -12.45 11.65
N SER A 77 0.57 -13.48 10.87
CA SER A 77 1.94 -13.66 10.38
C SER A 77 2.41 -12.52 9.47
N VAL A 78 1.52 -11.97 8.64
CA VAL A 78 1.85 -10.84 7.78
C VAL A 78 1.96 -9.53 8.57
N MET A 79 1.14 -9.34 9.61
CA MET A 79 1.28 -8.19 10.50
C MET A 79 2.60 -8.22 11.26
N ASP A 80 2.99 -9.36 11.82
CA ASP A 80 4.28 -9.54 12.49
C ASP A 80 5.46 -9.27 11.54
N GLU A 81 5.33 -9.69 10.27
CA GLU A 81 6.34 -9.40 9.26
C GLU A 81 6.42 -7.90 8.94
N LEU A 82 5.30 -7.18 8.84
CA LEU A 82 5.31 -5.73 8.58
C LEU A 82 5.85 -4.91 9.75
N ASP A 83 5.63 -5.35 10.99
CA ASP A 83 6.18 -4.70 12.17
C ASP A 83 7.71 -4.85 12.23
N GLN A 84 8.24 -5.98 11.77
CA GLN A 84 9.69 -6.23 11.68
C GLN A 84 10.33 -5.63 10.42
N TYR A 85 9.59 -5.64 9.31
CA TYR A 85 10.03 -5.23 7.99
C TYR A 85 9.00 -4.30 7.33
N PRO A 86 8.92 -3.03 7.79
CA PRO A 86 8.11 -2.00 7.13
C PRO A 86 8.47 -1.83 5.67
N PHE A 87 7.55 -1.30 4.86
CA PHE A 87 7.83 -1.07 3.45
C PHE A 87 8.92 -0.02 3.28
N SER A 88 9.93 -0.34 2.47
CA SER A 88 10.97 0.61 2.12
C SER A 88 10.53 1.51 0.97
N TYR A 89 11.23 2.64 0.80
CA TYR A 89 10.95 3.55 -0.31
C TYR A 89 11.19 2.86 -1.65
N GLU A 90 12.24 2.05 -1.74
CA GLU A 90 12.58 1.27 -2.93
C GLU A 90 11.47 0.27 -3.28
N GLU A 91 10.90 -0.39 -2.27
CA GLU A 91 9.78 -1.33 -2.45
C GLU A 91 8.55 -0.61 -3.01
N ILE A 92 8.22 0.56 -2.46
CA ILE A 92 7.10 1.39 -2.91
C ILE A 92 7.32 1.88 -4.34
N THR A 93 8.51 2.40 -4.65
CA THR A 93 8.83 2.86 -6.02
C THR A 93 8.83 1.71 -7.01
N ALA A 94 9.29 0.52 -6.63
CA ALA A 94 9.26 -0.64 -7.52
C ALA A 94 7.83 -1.07 -7.87
N VAL A 95 6.86 -0.89 -6.97
CA VAL A 95 5.44 -1.09 -7.27
C VAL A 95 4.90 0.00 -8.19
N LEU A 96 5.25 1.26 -7.93
CA LEU A 96 4.85 2.40 -8.78
C LEU A 96 5.45 2.36 -10.18
N ASP A 97 6.65 1.81 -10.35
CA ASP A 97 7.35 1.66 -11.63
C ASP A 97 7.09 0.30 -12.29
N SER A 98 6.27 -0.56 -11.68
CA SER A 98 5.85 -1.82 -12.29
C SER A 98 4.92 -1.58 -13.48
N PRO A 99 4.69 -2.58 -14.37
CA PRO A 99 3.77 -2.45 -15.51
C PRO A 99 2.33 -2.09 -15.12
N LEU A 100 1.98 -2.14 -13.82
CA LEU A 100 0.72 -1.58 -13.31
C LEU A 100 0.64 -0.06 -13.54
N ARG A 101 1.77 0.64 -13.59
CA ARG A 101 1.86 2.04 -14.02
C ARG A 101 1.24 2.23 -15.39
N ASP A 102 1.60 1.37 -16.34
CA ASP A 102 1.10 1.46 -17.72
C ASP A 102 -0.41 1.21 -17.78
N VAL A 103 -0.93 0.29 -16.94
CA VAL A 103 -2.37 0.01 -16.84
C VAL A 103 -3.13 1.17 -16.16
N LEU A 104 -2.56 1.81 -15.14
CA LEU A 104 -3.17 2.94 -14.43
C LEU A 104 -3.16 4.23 -15.26
N LEU A 105 -2.10 4.49 -16.05
CA LEU A 105 -2.00 5.64 -16.95
C LEU A 105 -2.91 5.52 -18.19
N LEU A 106 -3.42 4.33 -18.51
CA LEU A 106 -4.39 4.14 -19.60
C LEU A 106 -5.83 4.53 -19.20
N GLN A 107 -6.10 4.82 -17.93
CA GLN A 107 -7.43 5.19 -17.42
C GLN A 107 -7.60 6.69 -17.12
N SER A 108 -6.54 7.49 -17.27
CA SER A 108 -6.55 8.97 -17.16
C SER A 108 -6.61 9.63 -18.53
#